data_AF-A0AAV1NIV3-F1
#
_entry.id   AF-A0AAV1NIV3-F1
#
_cell.length_a   1.000
_cell.length_b   1.000
_cell.length_c   1.000
_cell.angle_alpha   90.00
_cell.angle_beta   90.00
_cell.angle_gamma   90.00
#
_symmetry.space_group_name_H-M   'P 1'
#
loop_
_entity.id
_entity.type
_entity.pdbx_description
1 polymer ?
#
loop_
_entity_poly.entity_id
_entity_poly.type
_entity_poly.pdbx_seq_one_letter_code
_entity_poly.pdbx_strand_id
1 'polypeptide(L)'
;MVSSAYAQLSVLYTDTKSSHPSLRSVCEVLENSVTALGSVASDRFSPVIVKLEPQISIANNVACKSLDWLETTFPVLHTPTEQIVIEAKNKMLEIWDVVNIAANGTLGCVHHTVACVIERMQQDDEQSNHAVLETAIRVVSIGLDSALSMSEALMDRVLPPTEEEKKEETHLVEDFEAAALRRRYHVRLVTLTAKLCRRTYHKAGAKMQSVEVCCQYSFIRGHVQVTRSSSGPSDQLAGLVLESPGSPPVSPASGVHIYLPDVPRRPPFITTKPLQSR
;
A
#
# COMPACT_ATOMS: atom_id res chain seq x y z
N MET A 1 35.34 -15.26 10.31
CA MET A 1 35.80 -15.48 11.70
C MET A 1 35.52 -16.90 12.18
N VAL A 2 34.30 -17.43 12.02
CA VAL A 2 33.93 -18.80 12.42
C VAL A 2 34.78 -19.90 11.76
N SER A 3 35.09 -19.75 10.47
CA SER A 3 35.92 -20.72 9.72
C SER A 3 37.35 -20.85 10.24
N SER A 4 37.94 -19.76 10.73
CA SER A 4 39.31 -19.75 11.28
C SER A 4 39.37 -20.44 12.64
N ALA A 5 38.41 -20.15 13.53
CA ALA A 5 38.29 -20.82 14.83
C ALA A 5 38.00 -22.32 14.67
N TYR A 6 37.13 -22.69 13.72
CA TYR A 6 36.84 -24.10 13.40
C TYR A 6 38.10 -24.85 12.90
N ALA A 7 38.88 -24.23 12.01
CA ALA A 7 40.10 -24.83 11.51
C ALA A 7 41.13 -25.09 12.63
N GLN A 8 41.33 -24.13 13.54
CA GLN A 8 42.24 -24.29 14.68
C GLN A 8 41.78 -25.40 15.65
N LEU A 9 40.48 -25.43 15.97
CA LEU A 9 39.91 -26.48 16.82
C LEU A 9 39.99 -27.85 16.15
N SER A 10 39.77 -27.93 14.84
CA SER A 10 39.89 -29.18 14.08
C SER A 10 41.30 -29.74 14.17
N VAL A 11 42.33 -28.89 14.03
CA VAL A 11 43.74 -29.31 14.14
C VAL A 11 44.04 -29.83 15.55
N LEU A 12 43.70 -29.07 16.59
CA LEU A 12 43.91 -29.48 17.99
C LEU A 12 43.18 -30.78 18.34
N TYR A 13 41.95 -30.93 17.85
CA TYR A 13 41.15 -32.13 18.01
C TYR A 13 41.82 -33.33 17.35
N THR A 14 42.27 -33.21 16.09
CA THR A 14 42.96 -34.29 15.39
C THR A 14 44.29 -34.67 16.04
N ASP A 15 45.04 -33.69 16.55
CA ASP A 15 46.32 -33.89 17.25
C ASP A 15 46.11 -34.69 18.55
N THR A 16 45.15 -34.27 19.37
CA THR A 16 44.77 -34.95 20.62
C THR A 16 44.24 -36.36 20.37
N LYS A 17 43.35 -36.52 19.38
CA LYS A 17 42.79 -37.83 18.96
C LYS A 17 43.90 -38.80 18.53
N SER A 18 44.89 -38.31 17.80
CA SER A 18 45.97 -39.15 17.25
C SER A 18 47.05 -39.53 18.29
N SER A 19 47.13 -38.80 19.40
CA SER A 19 48.11 -39.02 20.48
C SER A 19 47.86 -40.27 21.33
N HIS A 20 46.62 -40.78 21.37
CA HIS A 20 46.24 -41.95 22.20
C HIS A 20 45.48 -43.01 21.39
N PRO A 21 46.01 -44.25 21.25
CA PRO A 21 45.40 -45.29 20.40
C PRO A 21 43.97 -45.70 20.79
N SER A 22 43.67 -45.77 22.09
CA SER A 22 42.34 -46.13 22.59
C SER A 22 41.30 -45.03 22.35
N LEU A 23 41.68 -43.77 22.59
CA LEU A 23 40.84 -42.59 22.32
C LEU A 23 40.53 -42.49 20.83
N ARG A 24 41.54 -42.71 19.98
CA ARG A 24 41.39 -42.70 18.53
C ARG A 24 40.28 -43.64 18.05
N SER A 25 40.29 -44.89 18.52
CA SER A 25 39.30 -45.90 18.12
C SER A 25 37.88 -45.51 18.51
N VAL A 26 37.67 -45.02 19.74
CA VAL A 26 36.35 -44.58 20.21
C VAL A 26 35.86 -43.36 19.42
N CYS A 27 36.74 -42.38 19.17
CA CYS A 27 36.40 -41.21 18.36
C CYS A 27 36.09 -41.57 16.90
N GLU A 28 36.84 -42.50 16.28
CA GLU A 28 36.56 -42.97 14.93
C GLU A 28 35.19 -43.66 14.82
N VAL A 29 34.85 -44.55 15.76
CA VAL A 29 33.52 -45.17 15.78
C VAL A 29 32.41 -44.12 15.94
N LEU A 30 32.61 -43.15 16.84
CA LEU A 30 31.63 -42.09 17.08
C LEU A 30 31.47 -41.17 15.86
N GLU A 31 32.57 -40.66 15.29
CA GLU A 31 32.55 -39.82 14.09
C GLU A 31 31.89 -40.54 12.93
N ASN A 32 32.24 -41.81 12.70
CA ASN A 32 31.63 -42.63 11.65
C ASN A 32 30.13 -42.84 11.89
N SER A 33 29.71 -43.02 13.14
CA SER A 33 28.28 -43.16 13.47
C SER A 33 27.49 -41.87 13.24
N VAL A 34 28.04 -40.71 13.63
CA VAL A 34 27.41 -39.39 13.47
C VAL A 34 27.38 -38.97 12.01
N THR A 35 28.46 -39.20 11.27
CA THR A 35 28.52 -38.92 9.83
C THR A 35 27.55 -39.80 9.06
N ALA A 36 27.43 -41.09 9.39
CA ALA A 36 26.44 -42.00 8.80
C ALA A 36 25.00 -41.61 9.14
N LEU A 37 24.72 -41.20 10.38
CA LEU A 37 23.39 -40.72 10.74
C LEU A 37 23.06 -39.39 10.04
N GLY A 38 24.04 -38.51 9.92
CA GLY A 38 23.93 -37.24 9.20
C GLY A 38 23.65 -37.44 7.71
N SER A 39 24.31 -38.39 7.05
CA SER A 39 24.04 -38.71 5.65
C SER A 39 22.64 -39.31 5.47
N VAL A 40 22.24 -40.28 6.31
CA VAL A 40 20.89 -40.85 6.28
C VAL A 40 19.82 -39.80 6.52
N ALA A 41 20.04 -38.85 7.44
CA ALA A 41 19.13 -37.75 7.67
C ALA A 41 19.08 -36.82 6.44
N SER A 42 20.23 -36.42 5.88
CA SER A 42 20.31 -35.60 4.67
C SER A 42 19.57 -36.25 3.50
N ASP A 43 19.73 -37.55 3.29
CA ASP A 43 19.04 -38.29 2.23
C ASP A 43 17.52 -38.36 2.47
N ARG A 44 17.08 -38.52 3.72
CA ARG A 44 15.67 -38.49 4.10
C ARG A 44 15.02 -37.12 3.90
N PHE A 45 15.75 -36.04 4.13
CA PHE A 45 15.24 -34.66 3.97
C PHE A 45 15.45 -34.10 2.56
N SER A 46 16.37 -34.64 1.77
CA SER A 46 16.64 -34.26 0.37
C SER A 46 15.36 -34.11 -0.48
N PRO A 47 14.42 -35.07 -0.53
CA PRO A 47 13.20 -34.90 -1.34
C PRO A 47 12.28 -33.77 -0.86
N VAL A 48 12.33 -33.42 0.43
CA VAL A 48 11.57 -32.29 0.98
C VAL A 48 12.21 -30.97 0.57
N ILE A 49 13.54 -30.87 0.68
CA ILE A 49 14.31 -29.68 0.27
C ILE A 49 14.10 -29.41 -1.22
N VAL A 50 14.21 -30.45 -2.07
CA VAL A 50 13.99 -30.34 -3.53
C VAL A 50 12.55 -29.91 -3.87
N LYS A 51 11.55 -30.31 -3.07
CA LYS A 51 10.16 -29.84 -3.25
C LYS A 51 9.92 -28.41 -2.78
N LEU A 52 10.67 -27.93 -1.79
CA LEU A 52 10.54 -26.59 -1.22
C LEU A 52 11.32 -25.54 -2.01
N GLU A 53 12.45 -25.90 -2.61
CA GLU A 53 13.32 -25.00 -3.36
C GLU A 53 12.57 -24.16 -4.43
N PRO A 54 11.67 -24.74 -5.26
CA PRO A 54 10.90 -23.94 -6.23
C PRO A 54 9.92 -22.97 -5.57
N GLN A 55 9.32 -23.34 -4.44
CA GLN A 55 8.37 -22.47 -3.72
C GLN A 55 9.10 -21.28 -3.09
N ILE A 56 10.27 -21.54 -2.48
CA ILE A 56 11.15 -20.50 -1.94
C ILE A 56 11.62 -19.58 -3.06
N SER A 57 11.99 -20.13 -4.22
CA SER A 57 12.43 -19.35 -5.38
C SER A 57 11.33 -18.44 -5.94
N ILE A 58 10.08 -18.93 -6.07
CA ILE A 58 8.94 -18.09 -6.47
C ILE A 58 8.69 -16.99 -5.44
N ALA A 59 8.62 -17.33 -4.15
CA ALA A 59 8.36 -16.37 -3.09
C ALA A 59 9.44 -15.28 -3.07
N ASN A 60 10.71 -15.66 -3.21
CA ASN A 60 11.82 -14.72 -3.34
C ASN A 60 11.67 -13.85 -4.59
N ASN A 61 11.33 -14.41 -5.75
CA ASN A 61 11.14 -13.64 -6.98
C ASN A 61 9.99 -12.62 -6.85
N VAL A 62 8.88 -12.99 -6.22
CA VAL A 62 7.75 -12.08 -5.97
C VAL A 62 8.16 -10.98 -4.99
N ALA A 63 8.87 -11.33 -3.91
CA ALA A 63 9.39 -10.36 -2.95
C ALA A 63 10.34 -9.36 -3.62
N CYS A 64 11.32 -9.83 -4.38
CA CYS A 64 12.24 -8.98 -5.14
C CYS A 64 11.50 -8.06 -6.11
N LYS A 65 10.57 -8.57 -6.92
CA LYS A 65 9.80 -7.74 -7.85
C LYS A 65 8.92 -6.71 -7.14
N SER A 66 8.35 -7.06 -6.00
CA SER A 66 7.56 -6.11 -5.20
C SER A 66 8.44 -4.98 -4.65
N LEU A 67 9.69 -5.31 -4.31
CA LEU A 67 10.69 -4.34 -3.87
C LEU A 67 11.14 -3.46 -5.05
N ASP A 68 11.46 -4.03 -6.21
CA ASP A 68 11.82 -3.29 -7.43
C ASP A 68 10.69 -2.32 -7.85
N TRP A 69 9.43 -2.76 -7.76
CA TRP A 69 8.27 -1.91 -8.00
C TRP A 69 8.20 -0.75 -6.99
N LEU A 70 8.45 -1.02 -5.71
CA LEU A 70 8.42 -0.01 -4.66
C LEU A 70 9.49 1.05 -4.91
N GLU A 71 10.70 0.60 -5.25
CA GLU A 71 11.86 1.41 -5.57
C GLU A 71 11.61 2.34 -6.77
N THR A 72 11.05 1.80 -7.86
CA THR A 72 10.71 2.57 -9.07
C THR A 72 9.52 3.52 -8.89
N THR A 73 8.53 3.14 -8.07
CA THR A 73 7.33 3.96 -7.84
C THR A 73 7.59 5.13 -6.89
N PHE A 74 8.53 4.95 -5.97
CA PHE A 74 8.92 5.94 -4.97
C PHE A 74 10.41 6.26 -5.09
N PRO A 75 10.83 6.99 -6.15
CA PRO A 75 12.24 7.36 -6.34
C PRO A 75 12.80 8.23 -5.21
N VAL A 76 11.91 8.83 -4.41
CA VAL A 76 12.24 9.51 -3.16
C VAL A 76 13.03 8.62 -2.19
N LEU A 77 12.88 7.29 -2.26
CA LEU A 77 13.63 6.34 -1.44
C LEU A 77 15.14 6.32 -1.73
N HIS A 78 15.57 6.74 -2.93
CA HIS A 78 16.99 6.90 -3.27
C HIS A 78 17.54 8.28 -2.97
N THR A 79 16.65 9.25 -2.75
CA THR A 79 17.07 10.64 -2.57
C THR A 79 17.46 10.84 -1.11
N PRO A 80 18.65 11.38 -0.80
CA PRO A 80 19.02 11.67 0.57
C PRO A 80 18.01 12.66 1.17
N THR A 81 17.62 12.41 2.42
CA THR A 81 16.58 13.15 3.13
C THR A 81 16.80 14.67 3.08
N GLU A 82 18.05 15.12 3.16
CA GLU A 82 18.43 16.52 3.10
C GLU A 82 18.00 17.20 1.79
N GLN A 83 18.15 16.52 0.64
CA GLN A 83 17.76 17.08 -0.65
C GLN A 83 16.23 17.18 -0.78
N ILE A 84 15.49 16.19 -0.28
CA ILE A 84 14.02 16.20 -0.28
C ILE A 84 13.51 17.40 0.55
N VAL A 85 14.12 17.61 1.72
CA VAL A 85 13.76 18.72 2.61
C VAL A 85 14.06 20.07 1.97
N ILE A 86 15.20 20.21 1.29
CA ILE A 86 15.55 21.46 0.58
C ILE A 86 14.58 21.74 -0.56
N GLU A 87 14.29 20.75 -1.40
CA GLU A 87 13.35 20.88 -2.52
C GLU A 87 11.93 21.24 -2.04
N ALA A 88 11.46 20.56 -0.98
CA ALA A 88 10.18 20.87 -0.37
C ALA A 88 10.14 22.29 0.22
N LYS A 89 11.22 22.72 0.90
CA LYS A 89 11.35 24.08 1.42
C LYS A 89 11.33 25.12 0.31
N ASN A 90 12.04 24.88 -0.80
CA ASN A 90 12.07 25.81 -1.93
C ASN A 90 10.69 25.98 -2.56
N LYS A 91 9.98 24.88 -2.85
CA LYS A 91 8.60 24.95 -3.36
C LYS A 91 7.63 25.61 -2.38
N MET A 92 7.80 25.35 -1.09
CA MET A 92 7.01 26.02 -0.06
C MET A 92 7.30 27.52 -0.03
N LEU A 93 8.55 27.93 -0.19
CA LEU A 93 8.93 29.35 -0.28
C LEU A 93 8.34 30.01 -1.54
N GLU A 94 8.33 29.32 -2.68
CA GLU A 94 7.67 29.81 -3.91
C GLU A 94 6.17 30.01 -3.71
N ILE A 95 5.49 29.01 -3.12
CA ILE A 95 4.07 29.13 -2.79
C ILE A 95 3.85 30.26 -1.78
N TRP A 96 4.72 30.36 -0.77
CA TRP A 96 4.64 31.39 0.25
C TRP A 96 4.80 32.79 -0.35
N ASP A 97 5.68 32.98 -1.33
CA ASP A 97 5.85 34.24 -2.04
C ASP A 97 4.57 34.64 -2.80
N VAL A 98 3.98 33.69 -3.56
CA VAL A 98 2.70 33.92 -4.26
C VAL A 98 1.58 34.28 -3.29
N VAL A 99 1.49 33.56 -2.16
CA VAL A 99 0.51 33.84 -1.10
C VAL A 99 0.75 35.19 -0.45
N ASN A 100 2.01 35.55 -0.17
CA ASN A 100 2.37 36.82 0.45
C ASN A 100 2.05 38.00 -0.45
N ILE A 101 2.30 37.89 -1.76
CA ILE A 101 1.89 38.88 -2.76
C ILE A 101 0.36 39.05 -2.75
N ALA A 102 -0.39 37.95 -2.79
CA ALA A 102 -1.86 37.97 -2.77
C ALA A 102 -2.41 38.55 -1.45
N ALA A 103 -1.83 38.17 -0.32
CA ALA A 103 -2.20 38.64 1.01
C ALA A 103 -1.94 40.14 1.17
N ASN A 104 -0.77 40.62 0.74
CA ASN A 104 -0.42 42.04 0.79
C ASN A 104 -1.31 42.87 -0.16
N GLY A 105 -1.64 42.34 -1.35
CA GLY A 105 -2.62 42.97 -2.24
C GLY A 105 -3.99 43.13 -1.57
N THR A 106 -4.47 42.07 -0.91
CA THR A 106 -5.74 42.08 -0.17
C THR A 106 -5.69 43.04 1.02
N LEU A 107 -4.61 43.01 1.81
CA LEU A 107 -4.41 43.91 2.94
C LEU A 107 -4.39 45.37 2.49
N GLY A 108 -3.79 45.67 1.33
CA GLY A 108 -3.85 47.00 0.71
C GLY A 108 -5.28 47.45 0.42
N CYS A 109 -6.12 46.57 -0.14
CA CYS A 109 -7.54 46.85 -0.36
C CYS A 109 -8.31 47.06 0.94
N VAL A 110 -8.03 46.25 1.98
CA VAL A 110 -8.66 46.39 3.30
C VAL A 110 -8.25 47.70 3.97
N HIS A 111 -6.96 48.03 3.98
CA HIS A 111 -6.45 49.31 4.51
C HIS A 111 -7.09 50.50 3.83
N HIS A 112 -7.18 50.45 2.50
CA HIS A 112 -7.85 51.49 1.72
C HIS A 112 -9.33 51.61 2.09
N THR A 113 -10.03 50.48 2.25
CA THR A 113 -11.44 50.45 2.66
C THR A 113 -11.64 51.00 4.07
N VAL A 114 -10.80 50.58 5.03
CA VAL A 114 -10.85 51.04 6.41
C VAL A 114 -10.54 52.53 6.50
N ALA A 115 -9.55 53.02 5.75
CA ALA A 115 -9.27 54.45 5.63
C ALA A 115 -10.50 55.22 5.13
N CYS A 116 -11.12 54.78 4.03
CA CYS A 116 -12.37 55.38 3.53
C CYS A 116 -13.53 55.29 4.53
N VAL A 117 -13.59 54.23 5.34
CA VAL A 117 -14.62 54.06 6.38
C VAL A 117 -14.40 55.03 7.54
N ILE A 118 -13.18 55.13 8.04
CA ILE A 118 -12.82 56.04 9.13
C ILE A 118 -13.06 57.49 8.72
N GLU A 119 -12.69 57.86 7.49
CA GLU A 119 -12.97 59.20 6.92
C GLU A 119 -14.47 59.51 6.89
N ARG A 120 -15.34 58.51 6.69
CA ARG A 120 -16.80 58.67 6.66
C ARG A 120 -17.45 58.63 8.05
N MET A 121 -16.88 57.91 9.02
CA MET A 121 -17.37 57.90 10.42
C MET A 121 -17.04 59.18 11.18
N GLN A 122 -16.02 59.94 10.75
CA GLN A 122 -15.74 61.28 11.31
C GLN A 122 -16.76 62.34 10.87
N GLN A 123 -17.67 61.99 9.95
CA GLN A 123 -18.84 62.79 9.60
C GLN A 123 -20.00 62.30 10.49
N ASP A 124 -20.36 63.09 11.51
CA ASP A 124 -21.26 62.75 12.63
C ASP A 124 -22.72 62.53 12.19
N ASP A 125 -23.00 61.38 11.57
CA ASP A 125 -24.34 60.94 11.15
C ASP A 125 -24.55 59.45 11.50
N GLU A 126 -25.50 59.13 12.40
CA GLU A 126 -25.80 57.76 12.86
C GLU A 126 -26.22 56.82 11.71
N GLN A 127 -26.82 57.36 10.65
CA GLN A 127 -27.17 56.61 9.43
C GLN A 127 -25.91 56.11 8.69
N SER A 128 -24.77 56.79 8.85
CA SER A 128 -23.49 56.45 8.23
C SER A 128 -22.84 55.21 8.86
N ASN A 129 -23.03 54.99 10.17
CA ASN A 129 -22.42 53.87 10.91
C ASN A 129 -22.99 52.51 10.46
N HIS A 130 -24.30 52.43 10.22
CA HIS A 130 -24.93 51.23 9.66
C HIS A 130 -24.47 50.97 8.21
N ALA A 131 -24.39 52.02 7.39
CA ALA A 131 -23.91 51.92 6.00
C ALA A 131 -22.43 51.51 5.90
N VAL A 132 -21.61 51.93 6.87
CA VAL A 132 -20.22 51.52 7.03
C VAL A 132 -20.11 50.04 7.37
N LEU A 133 -20.91 49.53 8.32
CA LEU A 133 -20.93 48.12 8.69
C LEU A 133 -21.36 47.23 7.52
N GLU A 134 -22.42 47.61 6.80
CA GLU A 134 -22.87 46.96 5.57
C GLU A 134 -21.76 46.91 4.51
N THR A 135 -21.02 48.01 4.34
CA THR A 135 -19.90 48.09 3.38
C THR A 135 -18.75 47.18 3.80
N ALA A 136 -18.41 47.12 5.08
CA ALA A 136 -17.38 46.21 5.60
C ALA A 136 -17.76 44.74 5.39
N ILE A 137 -19.00 44.35 5.68
CA ILE A 137 -19.52 42.99 5.46
C ILE A 137 -19.44 42.61 3.96
N ARG A 138 -19.81 43.55 3.07
CA ARG A 138 -19.76 43.33 1.62
C ARG A 138 -18.33 43.14 1.12
N VAL A 139 -17.39 43.96 1.57
CA VAL A 139 -15.97 43.87 1.15
C VAL A 139 -15.33 42.57 1.65
N VAL A 140 -15.58 42.18 2.90
CA VAL A 140 -15.11 40.90 3.46
C VAL A 140 -15.65 39.72 2.64
N SER A 141 -16.92 39.78 2.26
CA SER A 141 -17.56 38.75 1.45
C SER A 141 -16.94 38.61 0.06
N ILE A 142 -16.64 39.73 -0.60
CA ILE A 142 -15.97 39.74 -1.92
C ILE A 142 -14.54 39.17 -1.82
N GLY A 143 -13.80 39.52 -0.77
CA GLY A 143 -12.46 39.00 -0.53
C GLY A 143 -12.48 37.48 -0.30
N LEU A 144 -13.46 37.00 0.48
CA LEU A 144 -13.64 35.58 0.76
C LEU A 144 -14.00 34.77 -0.50
N ASP A 145 -14.85 35.32 -1.36
CA ASP A 145 -15.23 34.71 -2.64
C ASP A 145 -14.04 34.62 -3.61
N SER A 146 -13.22 35.67 -3.67
CA SER A 146 -11.98 35.69 -4.47
C SER A 146 -10.97 34.67 -3.98
N ALA A 147 -10.78 34.55 -2.66
CA ALA A 147 -9.87 33.59 -2.06
C ALA A 147 -10.29 32.14 -2.32
N LEU A 148 -11.59 31.82 -2.20
CA LEU A 148 -12.13 30.50 -2.53
C LEU A 148 -11.95 30.17 -4.01
N SER A 149 -12.25 31.12 -4.90
CA SER A 149 -12.09 30.92 -6.35
C SER A 149 -10.63 30.70 -6.75
N MET A 150 -9.69 31.41 -6.12
CA MET A 150 -8.25 31.17 -6.30
C MET A 150 -7.84 29.79 -5.79
N SER A 151 -8.38 29.36 -4.65
CA SER A 151 -8.09 28.05 -4.06
C SER A 151 -8.61 26.90 -4.92
N GLU A 152 -9.82 27.04 -5.48
CA GLU A 152 -10.40 26.12 -6.47
C GLU A 152 -9.50 26.00 -7.71
N ALA A 153 -9.11 27.13 -8.31
CA ALA A 153 -8.24 27.14 -9.49
C ALA A 153 -6.85 26.54 -9.22
N LEU A 154 -6.28 26.80 -8.03
CA LEU A 154 -5.00 26.21 -7.63
C LEU A 154 -5.12 24.69 -7.47
N MET A 155 -6.20 24.21 -6.85
CA MET A 155 -6.45 22.78 -6.69
C MET A 155 -6.56 22.08 -8.03
N ASP A 156 -7.31 22.64 -8.98
CA ASP A 156 -7.45 22.06 -10.32
C ASP A 156 -6.12 21.95 -11.06
N ARG A 157 -5.17 22.86 -10.81
CA ARG A 157 -3.80 22.80 -11.36
C ARG A 157 -2.93 21.73 -10.71
N VAL A 158 -2.98 21.61 -9.38
CA VAL A 158 -2.10 20.69 -8.62
C VAL A 158 -2.65 19.25 -8.59
N LEU A 159 -3.97 19.12 -8.58
CA LEU A 159 -4.73 17.87 -8.52
C LEU A 159 -5.86 17.94 -9.54
N PRO A 160 -5.59 17.59 -10.81
CA PRO A 160 -6.58 17.66 -11.88
C PRO A 160 -7.84 16.82 -11.55
N PRO A 161 -9.03 17.28 -11.98
CA PRO A 161 -10.28 16.55 -11.77
C PRO A 161 -10.22 15.17 -12.42
N THR A 162 -10.72 14.16 -11.70
CA THR A 162 -10.91 12.81 -12.22
C THR A 162 -12.11 12.76 -13.17
N GLU A 163 -12.16 11.79 -14.08
CA GLU A 163 -13.25 11.63 -15.05
C GLU A 163 -14.64 11.42 -14.40
N GLU A 164 -14.67 11.01 -13.13
CA GLU A 164 -15.90 10.88 -12.34
C GLU A 164 -16.44 12.25 -11.88
N GLU A 165 -15.58 13.18 -11.48
CA GLU A 165 -16.00 14.51 -11.01
C GLU A 165 -16.57 15.37 -12.13
N LYS A 166 -16.04 15.23 -13.35
CA LYS A 166 -16.58 15.88 -14.55
C LYS A 166 -18.02 15.49 -14.86
N LYS A 167 -18.49 14.33 -14.35
CA LYS A 167 -19.85 13.82 -14.54
C LYS A 167 -20.81 14.22 -13.41
N GLU A 168 -20.31 14.56 -12.23
CA GLU A 168 -21.13 15.01 -11.09
C GLU A 168 -21.43 16.51 -11.14
N GLU A 169 -20.57 17.31 -11.76
CA GLU A 169 -20.76 18.77 -11.90
C GLU A 169 -21.94 19.18 -12.78
N THR A 170 -22.53 18.26 -13.55
CA THR A 170 -23.70 18.53 -14.39
C THR A 170 -25.04 18.49 -13.64
N HIS A 171 -25.06 18.11 -12.35
CA HIS A 171 -26.29 17.84 -11.60
C HIS A 171 -26.61 18.79 -10.42
N LEU A 172 -25.76 19.78 -10.11
CA LEU A 172 -25.85 20.57 -8.86
C LEU A 172 -26.01 22.09 -9.08
N VAL A 173 -26.97 22.51 -9.89
CA VAL A 173 -27.33 23.94 -10.03
C VAL A 173 -28.78 24.14 -9.60
N GLU A 174 -28.99 24.54 -8.34
CA GLU A 174 -30.25 25.16 -7.90
C GLU A 174 -30.00 26.18 -6.78
N ASP A 175 -30.20 27.45 -7.15
CA ASP A 175 -30.61 28.68 -6.46
C ASP A 175 -30.51 28.80 -4.92
N PHE A 176 -29.98 29.96 -4.45
CA PHE A 176 -30.69 30.95 -3.59
C PHE A 176 -29.80 32.09 -3.02
N GLU A 177 -30.49 33.11 -2.49
CA GLU A 177 -30.19 34.55 -2.34
C GLU A 177 -29.66 35.04 -0.96
N ALA A 178 -28.89 36.14 -0.97
CA ALA A 178 -28.38 37.06 0.08
C ALA A 178 -28.04 36.53 1.51
N ALA A 179 -28.96 35.97 2.30
CA ALA A 179 -28.61 35.19 3.51
C ALA A 179 -27.86 33.88 3.16
N ALA A 180 -27.94 33.52 1.88
CA ALA A 180 -27.16 32.50 1.22
C ALA A 180 -25.67 32.74 1.27
N LEU A 181 -25.14 33.96 1.42
CA LEU A 181 -23.70 34.20 1.22
C LEU A 181 -22.82 33.46 2.25
N ARG A 182 -23.20 33.52 3.54
CA ARG A 182 -22.48 32.83 4.63
C ARG A 182 -22.64 31.31 4.53
N ARG A 183 -23.83 30.81 4.17
CA ARG A 183 -24.06 29.39 3.86
C ARG A 183 -23.29 28.94 2.63
N ARG A 184 -23.20 29.76 1.58
CA ARG A 184 -22.53 29.51 0.31
C ARG A 184 -21.02 29.42 0.49
N TYR A 185 -20.43 30.26 1.35
CA TYR A 185 -19.04 30.11 1.78
C TYR A 185 -18.77 28.76 2.45
N HIS A 186 -19.56 28.41 3.48
CA HIS A 186 -19.36 27.14 4.20
C HIS A 186 -19.58 25.93 3.28
N VAL A 187 -20.57 25.98 2.39
CA VAL A 187 -20.83 24.92 1.41
C VAL A 187 -19.69 24.81 0.38
N ARG A 188 -19.20 25.91 -0.20
CA ARG A 188 -18.04 25.90 -1.11
C ARG A 188 -16.80 25.38 -0.39
N LEU A 189 -16.52 25.84 0.82
CA LEU A 189 -15.37 25.39 1.60
C LEU A 189 -15.41 23.89 1.90
N VAL A 190 -16.57 23.38 2.32
CA VAL A 190 -16.77 21.94 2.57
C VAL A 190 -16.62 21.15 1.28
N THR A 191 -17.21 21.62 0.17
CA THR A 191 -17.10 20.98 -1.15
C THR A 191 -15.66 20.95 -1.62
N LEU A 192 -14.94 22.06 -1.48
CA LEU A 192 -13.54 22.20 -1.85
C LEU A 192 -12.68 21.22 -1.04
N THR A 193 -12.91 21.13 0.26
CA THR A 193 -12.18 20.22 1.15
C THR A 193 -12.48 18.75 0.80
N ALA A 194 -13.74 18.42 0.51
CA ALA A 194 -14.13 17.08 0.06
C ALA A 194 -13.46 16.71 -1.27
N LYS A 195 -13.43 17.63 -2.25
CA LYS A 195 -12.71 17.46 -3.52
C LYS A 195 -11.22 17.24 -3.28
N LEU A 196 -10.58 18.05 -2.43
CA LEU A 196 -9.17 17.89 -2.07
C LEU A 196 -8.88 16.49 -1.52
N CYS A 197 -9.66 16.06 -0.52
CA CYS A 197 -9.53 14.73 0.06
C CYS A 197 -9.74 13.64 -0.99
N ARG A 198 -10.84 13.69 -1.77
CA ARG A 198 -11.13 12.67 -2.78
C ARG A 198 -10.01 12.54 -3.82
N ARG A 199 -9.54 13.65 -4.38
CA ARG A 199 -8.49 13.65 -5.42
C ARG A 199 -7.15 13.16 -4.90
N THR A 200 -6.78 13.55 -3.67
CA THR A 200 -5.55 13.07 -3.03
C THR A 200 -5.61 11.57 -2.76
N TYR A 201 -6.73 11.06 -2.22
CA TYR A 201 -6.93 9.62 -2.03
C TYR A 201 -6.92 8.86 -3.34
N HIS A 202 -7.58 9.36 -4.39
CA HIS A 202 -7.59 8.68 -5.69
C HIS A 202 -6.18 8.59 -6.28
N LYS A 203 -5.41 9.68 -6.23
CA LYS A 203 -4.01 9.70 -6.70
C LYS A 203 -3.12 8.74 -5.92
N ALA A 204 -3.31 8.62 -4.60
CA ALA A 204 -2.59 7.67 -3.77
C ALA A 204 -3.04 6.22 -4.04
N GLY A 205 -4.35 5.98 -4.10
CA GLY A 205 -4.96 4.67 -4.33
C GLY A 205 -4.63 4.08 -5.70
N ALA A 206 -4.59 4.89 -6.76
CA ALA A 206 -4.17 4.46 -8.09
C ALA A 206 -2.73 3.93 -8.10
N LYS A 207 -1.83 4.55 -7.31
CA LYS A 207 -0.47 4.01 -7.13
C LYS A 207 -0.49 2.68 -6.38
N MET A 208 -1.32 2.52 -5.35
CA MET A 208 -1.40 1.28 -4.56
C MET A 208 -2.02 0.11 -5.34
N GLN A 209 -3.06 0.32 -6.15
CA GLN A 209 -3.67 -0.74 -6.95
C GLN A 209 -2.71 -1.35 -7.97
N SER A 210 -1.73 -0.57 -8.45
CA SER A 210 -0.69 -1.11 -9.34
C SER A 210 0.19 -2.17 -8.65
N VAL A 211 0.30 -2.15 -7.31
CA VAL A 211 1.02 -3.17 -6.52
C VAL A 211 0.29 -4.51 -6.57
N GLU A 212 -1.00 -4.48 -6.29
CA GLU A 212 -1.82 -5.68 -6.16
C GLU A 212 -1.83 -6.47 -7.47
N VAL A 213 -2.01 -5.76 -8.59
CA VAL A 213 -2.00 -6.36 -9.94
C VAL A 213 -0.60 -6.91 -10.29
N CYS A 214 0.48 -6.19 -9.98
CA CYS A 214 1.85 -6.63 -10.30
C CYS A 214 2.25 -7.88 -9.50
N CYS A 215 1.88 -7.91 -8.21
CA CYS A 215 2.13 -9.04 -7.33
C CYS A 215 1.30 -10.27 -7.73
N GLN A 216 0.02 -10.08 -8.04
CA GLN A 216 -0.89 -11.19 -8.40
C GLN A 216 -0.52 -11.83 -9.75
N TYR A 217 -0.16 -11.03 -10.75
CA TYR A 217 0.32 -11.52 -12.05
C TYR A 217 1.62 -12.32 -11.90
N SER A 218 2.57 -11.83 -11.10
CA SER A 218 3.85 -12.51 -10.86
C SER A 218 3.68 -13.82 -10.09
N PHE A 219 2.75 -13.85 -9.12
CA PHE A 219 2.43 -15.06 -8.35
C PHE A 219 1.78 -16.15 -9.21
N ILE A 220 0.77 -15.80 -10.02
CA ILE A 220 0.10 -16.75 -10.92
C ILE A 220 1.09 -17.31 -11.95
N ARG A 221 1.94 -16.45 -12.53
CA ARG A 221 2.97 -16.88 -13.49
C ARG A 221 4.00 -17.83 -12.88
N GLY A 222 4.43 -17.57 -11.64
CA GLY A 222 5.34 -18.45 -10.91
C GLY A 222 4.73 -19.81 -10.61
N HIS A 223 3.48 -19.84 -10.15
CA HIS A 223 2.77 -21.09 -9.84
C HIS A 223 2.59 -22.00 -11.08
N VAL A 224 2.25 -21.40 -12.23
CA VAL A 224 2.11 -22.14 -13.52
C VAL A 224 3.43 -22.77 -13.97
N GLN A 225 4.58 -22.12 -13.72
CA GLN A 225 5.90 -22.68 -14.03
C GLN A 225 6.24 -23.88 -13.14
N VAL A 226 5.92 -23.84 -11.85
CA VAL A 226 6.19 -24.96 -10.93
C VAL A 226 5.31 -26.17 -11.21
N THR A 227 4.02 -25.98 -11.52
CA THR A 227 3.13 -27.10 -11.91
C THR A 227 3.56 -27.76 -13.21
N ARG A 228 4.18 -27.02 -14.14
CA ARG A 228 4.68 -27.55 -15.42
C ARG A 228 6.03 -28.28 -15.26
N SER A 229 6.87 -27.85 -14.31
CA SER A 229 8.12 -28.53 -13.99
C SER A 229 7.93 -29.81 -13.16
N SER A 230 6.83 -29.93 -12.41
CA SER A 230 6.52 -31.14 -11.64
C SER A 230 5.77 -32.23 -12.41
N SER A 231 5.43 -32.01 -13.69
CA SER A 231 4.65 -32.95 -14.51
C SER A 231 5.48 -33.67 -15.61
N GLY A 232 6.79 -33.82 -15.41
CA GLY A 232 7.66 -34.66 -16.26
C GLY A 232 7.42 -36.16 -16.04
N PRO A 233 7.71 -37.03 -17.03
CA PRO A 233 7.13 -38.37 -17.14
C PRO A 233 7.51 -39.26 -15.95
N SER A 234 6.49 -39.81 -15.28
CA SER A 234 6.65 -40.86 -14.29
C SER A 234 6.84 -42.19 -15.02
N ASP A 235 8.09 -42.53 -15.31
CA ASP A 235 8.44 -43.88 -15.74
C ASP A 235 9.69 -44.38 -15.00
N GLN A 236 9.54 -45.58 -14.45
CA GLN A 236 10.56 -46.49 -13.94
C GLN A 236 11.11 -46.25 -12.53
N LEU A 237 10.63 -47.06 -11.58
CA LEU A 237 11.49 -47.97 -10.82
C LEU A 237 10.63 -49.05 -10.15
N ALA A 238 10.32 -50.08 -10.94
CA ALA A 238 10.01 -51.40 -10.40
C ALA A 238 11.33 -52.07 -9.99
N GLY A 239 11.33 -52.69 -8.80
CA GLY A 239 12.27 -53.74 -8.45
C GLY A 239 13.34 -53.34 -7.45
N LEU A 240 13.02 -53.50 -6.16
CA LEU A 240 13.87 -54.27 -5.24
C LEU A 240 12.95 -55.01 -4.26
N VAL A 241 12.75 -56.30 -4.57
CA VAL A 241 12.28 -57.33 -3.65
C VAL A 241 13.34 -57.48 -2.56
N LEU A 242 12.99 -57.22 -1.32
CA LEU A 242 13.65 -57.85 -0.18
C LEU A 242 12.59 -58.67 0.55
N GLU A 243 12.72 -59.98 0.42
CA GLU A 243 11.91 -60.97 1.12
C GLU A 243 12.11 -60.87 2.64
N SER A 244 11.04 -61.03 3.41
CA SER A 244 11.11 -61.46 4.81
C SER A 244 9.89 -62.33 5.12
N PRO A 245 10.06 -63.49 5.79
CA PRO A 245 8.98 -64.44 5.95
C PRO A 245 8.17 -64.17 7.22
N GLY A 246 6.84 -64.34 7.14
CA GLY A 246 6.05 -64.84 8.27
C GLY A 246 4.83 -64.04 8.74
N SER A 247 3.66 -64.40 8.20
CA SER A 247 2.32 -64.41 8.84
C SER A 247 1.45 -63.12 8.81
N PRO A 248 0.10 -63.21 8.93
CA PRO A 248 -0.86 -63.11 7.82
C PRO A 248 -1.84 -61.90 7.97
N PRO A 249 -2.82 -61.70 7.06
CA PRO A 249 -3.32 -60.37 6.70
C PRO A 249 -4.48 -59.89 7.59
N VAL A 250 -4.50 -58.58 7.87
CA VAL A 250 -5.74 -57.87 8.21
C VAL A 250 -5.84 -56.65 7.30
N SER A 251 -6.94 -56.59 6.56
CA SER A 251 -7.37 -55.48 5.71
C SER A 251 -8.79 -55.09 6.15
N PRO A 252 -9.38 -53.98 5.69
CA PRO A 252 -8.99 -52.60 5.95
C PRO A 252 -10.19 -51.81 6.55
N ALA A 253 -9.96 -50.84 7.43
CA ALA A 253 -11.00 -49.87 7.75
C ALA A 253 -10.41 -48.61 8.38
N SER A 254 -10.35 -47.53 7.61
CA SER A 254 -10.97 -46.26 8.02
C SER A 254 -10.78 -45.24 6.91
N GLY A 255 -11.80 -45.11 6.06
CA GLY A 255 -11.96 -43.93 5.22
C GLY A 255 -12.39 -42.78 6.12
N VAL A 256 -11.57 -41.73 6.19
CA VAL A 256 -12.01 -40.45 6.76
C VAL A 256 -12.43 -39.57 5.60
N HIS A 257 -13.76 -39.49 5.46
CA HIS A 257 -14.51 -38.53 4.67
C HIS A 257 -14.07 -37.10 5.05
N ILE A 258 -13.58 -36.33 4.08
CA ILE A 258 -13.44 -34.88 4.23
C ILE A 258 -14.86 -34.30 4.16
N TYR A 259 -15.36 -33.83 5.30
CA TYR A 259 -16.56 -33.01 5.39
C TYR A 259 -16.21 -31.60 4.91
N LEU A 260 -16.74 -31.20 3.75
CA LEU A 260 -16.78 -29.82 3.30
C LEU A 260 -18.03 -29.16 3.91
N PRO A 261 -17.95 -28.06 4.67
CA PRO A 261 -19.13 -27.25 4.92
C PRO A 261 -19.40 -26.31 3.75
N ASP A 262 -20.60 -26.49 3.20
CA ASP A 262 -21.27 -25.68 2.18
C ASP A 262 -21.25 -24.18 2.46
N VAL A 263 -21.01 -23.43 1.39
CA VAL A 263 -21.26 -21.99 1.28
C VAL A 263 -22.77 -21.77 1.12
N PRO A 264 -23.45 -20.96 1.97
CA PRO A 264 -24.83 -20.59 1.70
C PRO A 264 -24.90 -19.60 0.54
N ARG A 265 -25.54 -20.09 -0.52
CA ARG A 265 -25.96 -19.38 -1.72
C ARG A 265 -26.82 -18.16 -1.39
N ARG A 266 -26.59 -17.09 -2.15
CA ARG A 266 -27.44 -15.91 -2.34
C ARG A 266 -28.88 -16.34 -2.76
N PRO A 267 -29.96 -15.76 -2.21
CA PRO A 267 -31.31 -15.93 -2.76
C PRO A 267 -31.63 -14.91 -3.87
N PRO A 268 -32.66 -15.17 -4.69
CA PRO A 268 -32.75 -14.65 -6.05
C PRO A 268 -33.61 -13.39 -6.19
N PHE A 269 -33.37 -12.68 -7.30
CA PHE A 269 -34.29 -11.74 -7.90
C PHE A 269 -35.66 -12.38 -8.16
N ILE A 270 -36.74 -11.67 -7.80
CA ILE A 270 -38.08 -11.91 -8.35
C ILE A 270 -38.56 -10.58 -8.93
N THR A 271 -38.83 -10.59 -10.24
CA THR A 271 -39.53 -9.53 -10.96
C THR A 271 -40.81 -10.09 -11.56
N THR A 272 -41.83 -9.23 -11.67
CA THR A 272 -43.11 -9.30 -12.42
C THR A 272 -44.35 -9.69 -11.58
N LYS A 273 -45.20 -8.73 -11.15
CA LYS A 273 -46.29 -7.93 -11.83
C LYS A 273 -47.68 -8.62 -11.66
N PRO A 274 -48.82 -7.99 -11.98
CA PRO A 274 -49.45 -6.74 -11.50
C PRO A 274 -50.87 -7.01 -10.92
N LEU A 275 -51.57 -6.03 -10.31
CA LEU A 275 -53.03 -5.77 -10.52
C LEU A 275 -53.51 -4.52 -9.75
N GLN A 276 -54.67 -4.06 -10.18
CA GLN A 276 -55.24 -2.71 -10.16
C GLN A 276 -56.47 -2.63 -9.23
N SER A 277 -56.88 -1.41 -8.87
CA SER A 277 -58.20 -1.03 -8.28
C SER A 277 -58.40 -1.41 -6.80
N ARG A 278 -58.73 -0.50 -5.89
CA ARG A 278 -59.87 0.44 -5.93
C ARG A 278 -59.65 1.63 -5.00
#